data_AF-A0AAW6XF49-F1
#
_entry.id   AF-A0AAW6XF49-F1
#
_cell.length_a   1.000
_cell.length_b   1.000
_cell.length_c   1.000
_cell.angle_alpha   90.00
_cell.angle_beta   90.00
_cell.angle_gamma   90.00
#
_symmetry.space_group_name_H-M   'P 1'
#
loop_
_entity.id
_entity.type
_entity.pdbx_description
1 polymer ?
#
loop_
_entity_poly.entity_id
_entity_poly.type
_entity_poly.pdbx_seq_one_letter_code
_entity_poly.pdbx_strand_id
1 'polypeptide(L)'
;MLLATETQKAIGIKRISQIKRELFPHKRNQAQEAFDKSPEHIRRTVCFHAGLKERHIKMKFAEMSCSERKQIVWALNDLIDLSKTLPRFISDDDCELNVN
;
A
#
# COMPACT_ATOMS: atom_id res chain seq x y z
N MET A 1 1.96 29.24 -35.84
CA MET A 1 1.94 28.62 -34.50
C MET A 1 3.13 29.16 -33.74
N LEU A 2 2.92 30.09 -32.80
CA LEU A 2 4.03 30.67 -32.01
C LEU A 2 4.55 29.62 -31.03
N LEU A 3 5.70 29.04 -31.34
CA LEU A 3 6.41 28.15 -30.41
C LEU A 3 6.91 28.99 -29.24
N ALA A 4 6.56 28.56 -28.02
CA ALA A 4 7.03 29.21 -26.81
C ALA A 4 8.55 29.23 -26.77
N THR A 5 9.14 30.35 -26.32
CA THR A 5 10.59 30.48 -26.15
C THR A 5 11.09 29.52 -25.05
N GLU A 6 12.37 29.16 -25.08
CA GLU A 6 12.95 28.28 -24.05
C GLU A 6 12.79 28.84 -22.63
N THR A 7 12.83 30.16 -22.48
CA THR A 7 12.54 30.86 -21.22
C THR A 7 11.10 30.64 -20.76
N GLN A 8 10.12 30.73 -21.67
CA GLN A 8 8.72 30.48 -21.34
C GLN A 8 8.48 29.02 -20.95
N LYS A 9 9.15 28.07 -21.63
CA LYS A 9 9.09 26.64 -21.26
C LYS A 9 9.67 26.39 -19.87
N ALA A 10 10.82 26.97 -19.56
CA ALA A 10 11.46 26.82 -18.25
C ALA A 10 10.59 27.38 -17.11
N ILE A 11 9.98 28.56 -17.31
CA ILE A 11 9.03 29.14 -16.36
C ILE A 11 7.81 28.22 -16.17
N GLY A 12 7.27 27.69 -17.27
CA GLY A 12 6.15 26.75 -17.24
C GLY A 12 6.46 25.48 -16.44
N ILE A 13 7.61 24.85 -16.68
CA ILE A 13 8.07 23.67 -15.95
C ILE A 13 8.21 23.98 -14.45
N LYS A 14 8.81 25.12 -14.10
CA LYS A 14 8.96 25.55 -12.70
C LYS A 14 7.59 25.72 -12.02
N ARG A 15 6.63 26.37 -12.70
CA ARG A 15 5.26 26.57 -12.18
C ARG A 15 4.54 25.24 -11.99
N ILE A 16 4.60 24.34 -12.97
CA ILE A 16 3.98 23.00 -12.88
C ILE A 16 4.59 22.21 -11.73
N SER A 17 5.91 22.26 -11.55
CA SER A 17 6.60 21.59 -10.44
C SER A 17 6.17 22.13 -9.07
N GLN A 18 6.02 23.46 -8.96
CA GLN A 18 5.52 24.12 -7.75
C GLN A 18 4.07 23.72 -7.45
N ILE A 19 3.18 23.78 -8.45
CA ILE A 19 1.78 23.35 -8.34
C ILE A 19 1.70 21.88 -7.89
N LYS A 20 2.51 21.00 -8.48
CA LYS A 20 2.59 19.59 -8.08
C LYS A 20 2.97 19.45 -6.61
N ARG A 21 3.94 20.23 -6.12
CA ARG A 21 4.39 20.16 -4.73
C ARG A 21 3.37 20.69 -3.74
N GLU A 22 2.74 21.82 -4.06
CA GLU A 22 1.83 22.54 -3.17
C GLU A 22 0.43 21.92 -3.13
N LEU A 23 -0.11 21.53 -4.30
CA LEU A 23 -1.47 21.02 -4.41
C LEU A 23 -1.55 19.49 -4.37
N PHE A 24 -0.47 18.80 -4.75
CA PHE A 24 -0.41 17.34 -4.75
C PHE A 24 0.78 16.88 -3.89
N PRO A 25 0.78 17.17 -2.57
CA PRO A 25 1.78 16.61 -1.69
C PRO A 25 1.84 15.12 -1.98
N HIS A 26 3.04 14.57 -2.17
CA HIS A 26 3.24 13.15 -2.45
C HIS A 26 2.58 12.32 -1.35
N LYS A 27 1.30 12.00 -1.52
CA LYS A 27 0.57 11.09 -0.67
C LYS A 27 1.14 9.74 -1.01
N ARG A 28 2.12 9.30 -0.21
CA ARG A 28 2.62 7.95 -0.29
C ARG A 28 1.42 7.03 -0.14
N ASN A 29 1.24 6.16 -1.13
CA ASN A 29 0.21 5.15 -1.07
C ASN A 29 0.62 4.16 0.03
N GLN A 30 0.05 4.31 1.23
CA GLN A 30 0.43 3.53 2.40
C GLN A 30 0.17 2.04 2.20
N ALA A 31 -0.90 1.67 1.50
CA ALA A 31 -1.19 0.27 1.19
C ALA A 31 -0.13 -0.32 0.24
N GLN A 32 0.27 0.44 -0.78
CA GLN A 32 1.38 0.06 -1.64
C GLN A 32 2.67 -0.11 -0.85
N GLU A 33 3.02 0.86 0.00
CA GLU A 33 4.26 0.81 0.79
C GLU A 33 4.26 -0.39 1.75
N ALA A 34 3.15 -0.59 2.47
CA ALA A 34 2.98 -1.73 3.37
C ALA A 34 3.11 -3.07 2.63
N PHE A 35 2.46 -3.21 1.46
CA PHE A 35 2.52 -4.44 0.68
C PHE A 35 3.91 -4.67 0.04
N ASP A 36 4.46 -3.66 -0.65
CA ASP A 36 5.67 -3.81 -1.46
C ASP A 36 6.94 -3.96 -0.62
N LYS A 37 6.95 -3.44 0.62
CA LYS A 37 8.07 -3.56 1.57
C LYS A 37 7.94 -4.73 2.53
N SER A 38 6.78 -5.40 2.57
CA SER A 38 6.57 -6.55 3.43
C SER A 38 7.46 -7.73 3.01
N PRO A 39 8.00 -8.51 3.98
CA PRO A 39 8.63 -9.78 3.70
C PRO A 39 7.72 -10.72 2.91
N GLU A 40 8.30 -11.66 2.18
CA GLU A 40 7.53 -12.57 1.32
C GLU A 40 6.47 -13.37 2.06
N HIS A 41 6.77 -13.87 3.25
CA HIS A 41 5.80 -14.63 4.05
C HIS A 41 4.60 -13.76 4.46
N ILE A 42 4.82 -12.47 4.79
CA ILE A 42 3.73 -11.52 5.07
C ILE A 42 2.89 -11.26 3.81
N ARG A 43 3.54 -11.04 2.67
CA ARG A 43 2.81 -10.88 1.39
C ARG A 43 2.00 -12.12 1.05
N ARG A 44 2.50 -13.32 1.36
CA ARG A 44 1.77 -14.59 1.22
C ARG A 44 0.51 -14.60 2.07
N THR A 45 0.62 -14.25 3.36
CA THR A 45 -0.53 -14.15 4.27
C THR A 45 -1.57 -13.14 3.78
N VAL A 46 -1.14 -11.94 3.38
CA VAL A 46 -2.05 -10.90 2.88
C VAL A 46 -2.73 -11.34 1.58
N CYS A 47 -1.99 -11.89 0.61
CA CYS A 47 -2.56 -12.39 -0.63
C CYS A 47 -3.54 -13.54 -0.40
N PHE A 48 -3.22 -14.45 0.53
CA PHE A 48 -4.12 -15.56 0.90
C PHE A 48 -5.43 -15.03 1.48
N HIS A 49 -5.37 -14.12 2.47
CA HIS A 49 -6.56 -13.50 3.06
C HIS A 49 -7.37 -12.70 2.03
N ALA A 50 -6.71 -12.02 1.10
CA ALA A 50 -7.34 -11.29 0.00
C ALA A 50 -7.98 -12.17 -1.09
N GLY A 51 -7.86 -13.51 -1.00
CA GLY A 51 -8.36 -14.44 -2.02
C GLY A 51 -7.58 -14.39 -3.34
N LEU A 52 -6.31 -13.95 -3.30
CA LEU A 52 -5.46 -13.79 -4.46
C LEU A 52 -4.56 -15.01 -4.70
N LYS A 53 -4.21 -15.24 -5.95
CA LYS A 53 -3.33 -16.35 -6.38
C LYS A 53 -1.87 -16.12 -5.98
N GLU A 54 -1.09 -17.20 -5.92
CA GLU A 54 0.32 -17.17 -5.52
C GLU A 54 1.20 -16.20 -6.33
N ARG A 55 0.92 -16.02 -7.63
CA ARG A 55 1.64 -15.06 -8.49
C ARG A 55 1.68 -13.63 -7.91
N HIS A 56 0.63 -13.22 -7.20
CA HIS A 56 0.51 -11.86 -6.65
C HIS A 56 1.49 -11.60 -5.52
N ILE A 57 2.01 -12.66 -4.88
CA ILE A 57 3.06 -12.55 -3.86
C ILE A 57 4.31 -11.89 -4.45
N LYS A 58 4.64 -12.15 -5.71
CA LYS A 58 5.84 -11.61 -6.35
C LYS A 58 5.60 -10.29 -7.08
N MET A 59 4.34 -9.92 -7.33
CA MET A 59 3.98 -8.66 -7.98
C MET A 59 4.17 -7.46 -7.05
N LYS A 60 4.40 -6.28 -7.65
CA LYS A 60 4.27 -4.98 -6.99
C LYS A 60 2.81 -4.55 -7.01
N PHE A 61 2.40 -3.78 -6.00
CA PHE A 61 1.03 -3.27 -5.88
C PHE A 61 0.58 -2.51 -7.14
N ALA A 62 1.50 -1.76 -7.78
CA ALA A 62 1.22 -1.02 -9.01
C ALA A 62 0.93 -1.91 -10.23
N GLU A 63 1.45 -3.15 -10.24
CA GLU A 63 1.28 -4.13 -11.33
C GLU A 63 -0.08 -4.84 -11.27
N MET A 64 -0.76 -4.79 -10.12
CA MET A 64 -2.06 -5.40 -9.92
C MET A 64 -3.19 -4.57 -10.54
N SER A 65 -4.30 -5.22 -10.90
CA SER A 65 -5.52 -4.52 -11.31
C SER A 65 -6.12 -3.68 -10.18
N CYS A 66 -7.02 -2.76 -10.51
CA CYS A 66 -7.73 -1.97 -9.50
C CYS A 66 -8.52 -2.85 -8.51
N SER A 67 -9.13 -3.93 -9.01
CA SER A 67 -9.88 -4.88 -8.16
C SER A 67 -8.94 -5.59 -7.18
N GLU A 68 -7.84 -6.15 -7.67
CA GLU A 68 -6.85 -6.85 -6.83
C GLU A 68 -6.23 -5.92 -5.78
N ARG A 69 -5.93 -4.66 -6.15
CA ARG A 69 -5.48 -3.64 -5.18
C ARG A 69 -6.51 -3.38 -4.08
N LYS A 70 -7.81 -3.33 -4.41
CA LYS A 70 -8.87 -3.17 -3.39
C LYS A 70 -8.91 -4.37 -2.45
N GLN A 71 -8.76 -5.58 -2.96
CA GLN A 71 -8.72 -6.79 -2.15
C GLN A 71 -7.53 -6.79 -1.17
N ILE A 72 -6.34 -6.36 -1.63
CA ILE A 72 -5.18 -6.16 -0.73
C ILE A 72 -5.49 -5.11 0.35
N VAL A 73 -6.09 -3.98 -0.01
CA VAL A 73 -6.43 -2.92 0.96
C VAL A 73 -7.40 -3.43 2.01
N TRP A 74 -8.44 -4.18 1.62
CA TRP A 74 -9.36 -4.80 2.56
C TRP A 74 -8.65 -5.79 3.48
N ALA A 75 -7.83 -6.69 2.92
CA ALA A 75 -7.09 -7.65 3.70
C ALA A 75 -6.15 -7.00 4.73
N LEU A 76 -5.47 -5.90 4.35
CA LEU A 76 -4.62 -5.15 5.27
C LEU A 76 -5.43 -4.50 6.39
N ASN A 77 -6.59 -3.93 6.08
CA ASN A 77 -7.46 -3.33 7.10
C ASN A 77 -8.01 -4.39 8.07
N ASP A 78 -8.42 -5.56 7.58
CA ASP A 78 -8.89 -6.65 8.43
C ASP A 78 -7.79 -7.13 9.39
N LEU A 79 -6.55 -7.24 8.92
CA LEU A 79 -5.41 -7.62 9.77
C LEU A 79 -5.09 -6.56 10.82
N ILE A 80 -5.26 -5.27 10.49
CA ILE A 80 -5.13 -4.17 11.44
C ILE A 80 -6.24 -4.22 12.48
N ASP A 81 -7.47 -4.52 12.07
CA ASP A 81 -8.59 -4.62 13.00
C ASP A 81 -8.46 -5.86 13.89
N LEU A 82 -8.02 -6.99 13.34
CA LEU A 82 -7.67 -8.18 14.11
C LEU A 82 -6.63 -7.85 15.18
N SER A 83 -5.54 -7.15 14.83
CA SER A 83 -4.49 -6.83 15.80
C SER A 83 -4.97 -5.94 16.94
N LYS A 84 -5.98 -5.09 16.71
CA LYS A 84 -6.63 -4.30 17.78
C LYS A 84 -7.48 -5.14 18.72
N THR A 85 -7.97 -6.29 18.27
CA THR A 85 -8.79 -7.21 19.09
C THR A 85 -7.97 -8.21 19.91
N LEU A 86 -6.68 -8.37 19.59
CA LEU A 86 -5.81 -9.33 20.28
C LEU A 86 -5.54 -8.87 21.72
N PRO A 87 -5.56 -9.80 22.70
CA PRO A 87 -5.21 -9.49 24.08
C PRO A 87 -3.75 -9.00 24.18
N ARG A 88 -3.47 -8.11 25.13
CA ARG A 88 -2.14 -7.47 25.31
C ARG A 88 -1.05 -8.43 25.76
N PHE A 89 -1.42 -9.59 26.29
CA PHE A 89 -0.50 -10.65 26.72
C PHE A 89 -0.93 -11.94 26.03
N ILE A 90 -0.08 -12.43 25.14
CA ILE A 90 0.04 -13.85 24.86
C ILE A 90 1.17 -14.26 25.79
N SER A 91 0.88 -14.89 26.92
CA SER A 91 1.93 -15.37 27.82
C SER A 91 2.66 -16.55 27.16
N ASP A 92 3.94 -16.75 27.49
CA ASP A 92 4.73 -17.86 26.97
C ASP A 92 4.19 -19.23 27.45
N ASP A 93 3.39 -19.24 28.52
CA ASP A 93 2.64 -20.42 28.98
C ASP A 93 1.36 -20.67 28.13
N ASP A 94 1.00 -19.75 27.23
CA ASP A 94 -0.29 -19.64 26.51
C ASP A 94 -0.20 -20.05 25.03
N CYS A 95 0.60 -21.07 24.68
CA CYS A 95 0.57 -21.67 23.33
C CYS A 95 -0.81 -22.27 22.94
N GLU A 96 -1.84 -22.14 23.78
CA GLU A 96 -3.19 -22.60 23.54
C GLU A 96 -4.19 -21.43 23.54
N LEU A 97 -4.91 -21.26 22.41
CA LEU A 97 -6.07 -20.37 22.34
C LEU A 97 -7.21 -20.98 23.16
N ASN A 98 -7.35 -20.57 24.42
CA ASN A 98 -8.49 -20.96 25.23
C ASN A 98 -9.70 -20.08 24.90
N VAL A 99 -10.72 -20.70 24.30
CA VAL A 99 -12.01 -20.09 23.97
C VAL A 99 -13.02 -20.55 25.03
N ASN A 100 -13.56 -19.62 25.82
CA ASN A 100 -14.65 -19.90 26.77
C ASN A 100 -15.95 -20.30 26.05
#